data_AF-A0A329L4Q0-F1
#
_entry.id   AF-A0A329L4Q0-F1
#
_cell.length_a   1.000
_cell.length_b   1.000
_cell.length_c   1.000
_cell.angle_alpha   90.00
_cell.angle_beta   90.00
_cell.angle_gamma   90.00
#
_symmetry.space_group_name_H-M   'P 1'
#
loop_
_entity.id
_entity.type
_entity.pdbx_description
1 polymer ?
#
loop_
_entity_poly.entity_id
_entity_poly.type
_entity_poly.pdbx_seq_one_letter_code
_entity_poly.pdbx_strand_id
1 'polypeptide(L)' 'MEELIQRINELARKAKTSGLTDEELEERNELRRKYIDSFKASMKDQLKHIKYIGDEDNGKA' A
#
# COMPACT_ATOMS: atom_id res chain seq x y z
N MET A 1 -9.52 0.92 -5.14
CA MET A 1 -8.06 1.06 -4.93
C MET A 1 -7.31 1.21 -6.25
N GLU A 2 -7.73 0.51 -7.31
CA GLU A 2 -7.08 0.57 -8.62
C GLU A 2 -7.04 1.98 -9.23
N GLU A 3 -8.14 2.73 -9.17
CA GLU A 3 -8.20 4.12 -9.66
C GLU A 3 -7.19 5.04 -8.95
N LEU A 4 -7.01 4.83 -7.64
CA LEU A 4 -6.07 5.59 -6.81
C LEU A 4 -4.62 5.30 -7.24
N ILE A 5 -4.30 4.03 -7.48
CA ILE A 5 -2.97 3.60 -7.94
C ILE A 5 -2.71 4.11 -9.37
N GLN A 6 -3.71 4.05 -10.25
CA GLN A 6 -3.61 4.59 -11.61
C GLN A 6 -3.29 6.08 -11.57
N ARG A 7 -4.03 6.86 -10.78
CA ARG A 7 -3.79 8.30 -10.64
C ARG A 7 -2.40 8.63 -10.08
N ILE A 8 -1.94 7.90 -9.07
CA ILE A 8 -0.57 8.04 -8.54
C ILE A 8 0.47 7.76 -9.65
N ASN A 9 0.25 6.75 -10.48
CA ASN A 9 1.16 6.39 -11.58
C ASN A 9 1.15 7.44 -12.70
N GLU A 10 -0.01 8.03 -13.01
CA GLU A 10 -0.12 9.13 -13.97
C GLU A 10 0.68 10.35 -13.49
N LEU A 11 0.47 10.77 -12.23
CA LEU A 11 1.22 11.87 -11.61
C LEU A 11 2.72 11.54 -11.54
N ALA A 12 3.08 10.29 -11.26
CA ALA A 12 4.48 9.86 -11.26
C ALA A 12 5.12 9.89 -12.67
N ARG A 13 4.37 9.55 -13.72
CA ARG A 13 4.84 9.67 -15.10
C ARG A 13 5.00 11.13 -15.49
N LYS A 14 4.02 11.97 -15.19
CA LYS A 14 4.05 13.41 -15.45
C LYS A 14 5.23 14.09 -14.74
N ALA A 15 5.50 13.71 -13.48
CA ALA A 15 6.66 14.18 -12.73
C ALA A 15 8.00 13.89 -13.43
N LYS A 16 8.11 12.73 -14.09
CA LYS A 16 9.33 12.33 -14.81
C LYS A 16 9.50 13.03 -16.15
N THR A 17 8.41 13.41 -16.81
CA THR A 17 8.46 14.01 -18.16
C THR A 17 8.52 15.53 -18.13
N SER A 18 7.62 16.15 -17.37
CA SER A 18 7.38 17.60 -17.40
C SER A 18 7.50 18.26 -16.03
N GLY A 19 7.69 17.48 -14.96
CA GLY A 19 7.53 17.94 -13.59
C GLY A 19 6.06 17.97 -13.17
N LEU A 20 5.84 18.20 -11.87
CA LEU A 20 4.51 18.40 -11.28
C LEU A 20 4.37 19.86 -10.89
N THR A 21 3.16 20.38 -11.03
CA THR A 21 2.76 21.63 -10.37
C THR A 21 2.61 21.40 -8.87
N ASP A 22 2.60 22.47 -8.08
CA ASP A 22 2.42 22.38 -6.61
C ASP A 22 1.10 21.71 -6.23
N GLU A 23 0.02 22.00 -6.96
CA GLU A 23 -1.30 21.38 -6.76
C GLU A 23 -1.25 19.87 -7.02
N GLU A 24 -0.58 19.45 -8.10
CA GLU A 24 -0.44 18.02 -8.43
C GLU A 24 0.52 17.29 -7.48
N LEU A 25 1.49 18.01 -6.92
CA LEU A 25 2.38 17.48 -5.89
C LEU A 25 1.60 17.21 -4.60
N GLU A 26 0.73 18.14 -4.20
CA GLU A 26 -0.18 18.00 -3.06
C GLU A 26 -1.15 16.84 -3.28
N GLU A 27 -1.82 16.78 -4.44
CA GLU A 27 -2.72 15.68 -4.84
C GLU A 27 -2.00 14.33 -4.74
N ARG A 28 -0.78 14.23 -5.30
CA ARG A 28 0.02 13.00 -5.24
C ARG A 28 0.35 12.59 -3.80
N ASN A 29 0.65 13.55 -2.94
CA ASN A 29 1.00 13.28 -1.54
C ASN A 29 -0.22 12.79 -0.76
N GLU A 30 -1.39 13.40 -0.94
CA GLU A 30 -2.65 12.95 -0.34
C GLU A 30 -3.02 11.54 -0.79
N LEU A 31 -2.95 11.28 -2.10
CA LEU A 31 -3.22 9.96 -2.66
C LEU A 31 -2.26 8.91 -2.09
N ARG A 32 -0.96 9.21 -2.02
CA ARG A 32 0.04 8.31 -1.44
C ARG A 32 -0.25 8.00 0.02
N ARG A 33 -0.66 8.99 0.81
CA ARG A 33 -1.01 8.79 2.22
C ARG A 33 -2.20 7.85 2.36
N LYS A 34 -3.25 8.09 1.58
CA LYS A 34 -4.46 7.25 1.55
C LYS A 34 -4.15 5.81 1.13
N TYR A 35 -3.26 5.62 0.15
CA TYR A 35 -2.78 4.30 -0.26
C TYR A 35 -2.03 3.59 0.87
N ILE A 36 -1.07 4.27 1.51
CA ILE A 36 -0.27 3.69 2.60
C ILE A 36 -1.16 3.30 3.78
N ASP A 37 -2.13 4.13 4.15
CA ASP A 37 -3.02 3.82 5.27
C ASP A 37 -3.92 2.62 4.97
N SER A 38 -4.46 2.55 3.75
CA SER A 38 -5.22 1.39 3.27
C SER A 38 -4.37 0.11 3.25
N PHE A 39 -3.14 0.22 2.75
CA PHE A 39 -2.19 -0.88 2.69
C PHE A 39 -1.77 -1.35 4.09
N LYS A 40 -1.48 -0.43 5.02
CA LYS A 40 -1.17 -0.74 6.42
C LYS A 40 -2.33 -1.44 7.12
N ALA A 41 -3.57 -1.01 6.87
CA ALA A 41 -4.75 -1.67 7.42
C ALA A 41 -4.88 -3.11 6.91
N SER A 42 -4.75 -3.31 5.59
CA SER A 42 -4.76 -4.63 4.97
C SER A 42 -3.62 -5.52 5.49
N MET A 43 -2.40 -4.99 5.61
CA MET A 43 -1.24 -5.73 6.11
C MET A 43 -1.42 -6.13 7.58
N LYS A 44 -1.96 -5.24 8.43
CA LYS A 44 -2.29 -5.58 9.82
C LYS A 44 -3.32 -6.71 9.89
N ASP A 45 -4.31 -6.70 9.00
CA ASP A 45 -5.31 -7.75 8.92
C ASP A 45 -4.68 -9.09 8.51
N GLN A 46 -3.85 -9.08 7.47
CA GLN A 46 -3.06 -10.24 7.05
C GLN A 46 -2.19 -10.79 8.19
N LEU A 47 -1.50 -9.92 8.95
CA LEU A 47 -0.69 -10.35 10.10
C LEU A 47 -1.52 -11.02 11.21
N LYS A 48 -2.78 -10.60 11.44
CA LYS A 48 -3.66 -11.29 12.40
C LYS A 48 -4.03 -12.70 11.93
N HIS A 49 -4.08 -12.92 10.61
CA HIS A 49 -4.32 -14.23 10.02
C HIS A 49 -3.07 -15.10 9.92
N ILE A 50 -1.87 -14.54 10.13
CA ILE A 50 -0.65 -15.33 10.27
C ILE A 50 -0.74 -16.10 11.59
N LYS A 51 -1.23 -17.34 11.50
CA LYS A 51 -1.13 -18.32 12.57
C LYS A 51 0.34 -18.75 12.64
N TYR A 52 0.98 -18.51 13.78
CA TYR A 52 2.29 -19.07 14.08
C TYR A 52 2.15 -20.60 14.11
N ILE A 53 2.71 -21.29 13.10
CA ILE A 53 2.84 -22.74 13.10
C ILE A 53 4.13 -23.05 13.86
N GLY A 54 4.07 -22.96 15.19
CA GLY A 54 5.12 -23.44 16.08
C GLY A 54 4.73 -24.81 16.61
N ASP A 55 5.43 -25.84 16.11
CA ASP A 55 5.62 -27.17 16.70
C ASP A 55 4.39 -27.86 17.34
N GLU A 56 3.47 -28.37 16.51
CA GLU A 56 2.59 -29.49 16.90
C GLU A 56 2.83 -30.71 15.99
N ASP A 57 4.09 -31.00 15.66
CA ASP A 57 4.51 -32.35 15.28
C ASP A 57 5.60 -32.84 16.25
N ASN A 58 5.25 -32.86 17.53
CA ASN A 58 6.00 -33.63 18.51
C ASN A 58 5.03 -34.41 19.41
N GLY A 59 4.58 -35.54 18.85
CA GLY A 59 4.08 -36.67 19.60
C GLY A 59 2.58 -36.73 19.82
N LYS A 60 1.88 -37.55 19.02
CA LYS A 60 0.81 -38.41 19.54
C LYS A 60 0.81 -39.79 18.85
N ALA A 61 1.16 -40.77 19.69
CA ALA A 61 0.86 -42.22 19.67
C ALA A 61 1.52 -43.10 18.59
#